data_AF-A0A7T9Z5R5-F1
#
_entry.id   AF-A0A7T9Z5R5-F1
#
_cell.length_a   1.000
_cell.length_b   1.000
_cell.length_c   1.000
_cell.angle_alpha   90.00
_cell.angle_beta   90.00
_cell.angle_gamma   90.00
#
_symmetry.space_group_name_H-M   'P 1'
#
loop_
_entity.id
_entity.type
_entity.pdbx_description
1 polymer ?
#
loop_
_entity_poly.entity_id
_entity_poly.type
_entity_poly.pdbx_seq_one_letter_code
_entity_poly.pdbx_strand_id
1 'polypeptide(L)'
;MIYIDEEKKKEIDSKQFLALTRRQFKLALLQNNLLETVEQSIATIEDSALKTRIEIEYNESEKFERTNDSVQYMLSILNLTEEQVDEMWRYAMTL
;
A
#
# COMPACT_ATOMS: atom_id res chain seq x y z
N MET A 1 -20.96 -28.06 4.84
CA MET A 1 -20.58 -26.76 4.22
C MET A 1 -19.26 -26.38 4.85
N ILE A 2 -18.16 -26.47 4.11
CA ILE A 2 -16.83 -26.13 4.65
C ILE A 2 -16.77 -24.61 4.71
N TYR A 3 -16.89 -24.04 5.91
CA TYR A 3 -16.52 -22.64 6.15
C TYR A 3 -15.01 -22.56 5.98
N ILE A 4 -14.57 -22.21 4.77
CA ILE A 4 -13.23 -21.68 4.60
C ILE A 4 -13.29 -20.33 5.31
N ASP A 5 -12.66 -20.29 6.47
CA ASP A 5 -12.49 -19.09 7.29
C ASP A 5 -12.07 -17.92 6.39
N GLU A 6 -12.91 -16.89 6.28
CA GLU A 6 -12.70 -15.78 5.35
C GLU A 6 -11.35 -15.10 5.59
N GLU A 7 -10.89 -15.09 6.85
CA GLU A 7 -9.56 -14.61 7.25
C GLU A 7 -8.43 -15.43 6.63
N LYS A 8 -8.53 -16.78 6.63
CA LYS A 8 -7.51 -17.64 5.99
C LYS A 8 -7.49 -17.49 4.48
N LYS A 9 -8.63 -17.23 3.86
CA LYS A 9 -8.70 -16.95 2.42
C LYS A 9 -8.04 -15.61 2.09
N LYS A 10 -8.29 -14.57 2.90
CA LYS A 10 -7.64 -13.26 2.77
C LYS A 10 -6.13 -13.32 2.99
N GLU A 11 -5.64 -14.09 3.96
CA GLU A 11 -4.19 -14.31 4.14
C GLU A 11 -3.53 -15.03 2.96
N ILE A 12 -4.25 -15.94 2.30
CA ILE A 12 -3.73 -16.64 1.12
C ILE A 12 -3.74 -15.70 -0.10
N ASP A 13 -4.78 -14.88 -0.26
CA ASP A 13 -4.88 -13.90 -1.35
C ASP A 13 -3.86 -12.76 -1.17
N SER A 14 -3.62 -12.32 0.08
CA SER A 14 -2.59 -11.31 0.40
C SER A 14 -1.18 -11.79 0.04
N LYS A 15 -0.89 -13.08 0.23
CA LYS A 15 0.36 -13.75 -0.17
C LYS A 15 0.54 -13.88 -1.69
N GLN A 16 -0.49 -13.66 -2.51
CA GLN A 16 -0.37 -13.65 -3.98
C GLN A 16 0.08 -12.30 -4.55
N PHE A 17 0.00 -11.23 -3.76
CA PHE A 17 0.42 -9.91 -4.22
C PHE A 17 1.94 -9.80 -4.18
N LEU A 18 2.53 -9.81 -5.38
CA LEU A 18 3.97 -9.58 -5.53
C LEU A 18 4.33 -8.16 -5.12
N ALA A 19 5.57 -8.00 -4.67
CA ALA A 19 6.13 -6.68 -4.37
C ALA A 19 6.12 -5.81 -5.64
N LEU A 20 5.56 -4.61 -5.52
CA LEU A 20 5.54 -3.63 -6.60
C LEU A 20 6.89 -2.93 -6.67
N THR A 21 7.35 -2.61 -7.87
CA THR A 21 8.43 -1.64 -8.04
C THR A 21 7.95 -0.24 -7.63
N ARG A 22 8.88 0.66 -7.28
CA ARG A 22 8.55 2.08 -7.02
C ARG A 22 7.69 2.70 -8.13
N ARG A 23 8.00 2.41 -9.40
CA ARG A 23 7.23 2.91 -10.55
C ARG A 23 5.79 2.39 -10.53
N GLN A 24 5.60 1.07 -10.38
CA GLN A 24 4.27 0.45 -10.35
C GLN A 24 3.42 1.02 -9.21
N PHE A 25 3.99 1.14 -8.02
CA PHE A 25 3.30 1.71 -6.86
C PHE A 25 2.86 3.16 -7.10
N LYS A 26 3.78 4.03 -7.55
CA LYS A 26 3.45 5.44 -7.81
C LYS A 26 2.46 5.63 -8.96
N LEU A 27 2.54 4.83 -10.02
CA LEU A 27 1.58 4.89 -11.13
C LEU A 27 0.19 4.39 -10.72
N ALA A 28 0.10 3.40 -9.84
CA ALA A 28 -1.17 2.94 -9.30
C ALA A 28 -1.83 4.00 -8.41
N LEU A 29 -1.05 4.65 -7.54
CA LEU A 29 -1.53 5.80 -6.77
C LEU A 29 -2.00 6.95 -7.69
N LEU A 30 -1.22 7.27 -8.73
CA LEU A 30 -1.58 8.29 -9.70
C LEU A 30 -2.89 7.97 -10.41
N GLN A 31 -3.06 6.73 -10.88
CA GLN A 31 -4.26 6.26 -11.56
C GLN A 31 -5.52 6.40 -10.69
N ASN A 32 -5.37 6.30 -9.37
CA ASN A 32 -6.45 6.42 -8.40
C ASN A 32 -6.60 7.86 -7.84
N ASN A 33 -5.85 8.84 -8.35
CA ASN A 33 -5.77 10.21 -7.83
C ASN A 33 -5.31 10.30 -6.37
N LEU A 34 -4.49 9.36 -5.92
CA LEU A 34 -3.99 9.24 -4.54
C LEU A 34 -2.52 9.64 -4.39
N LEU A 35 -1.79 9.85 -5.49
CA LEU A 35 -0.35 10.15 -5.42
C LEU A 35 -0.07 11.44 -4.65
N GLU A 36 -0.78 12.51 -4.98
CA GLU A 36 -0.63 13.78 -4.26
C GLU A 36 -1.15 13.65 -2.82
N THR A 37 -2.26 12.93 -2.62
CA THR A 37 -2.84 12.70 -1.30
C THR A 37 -1.88 11.98 -0.37
N VAL A 38 -1.21 10.91 -0.81
CA VAL A 38 -0.27 10.18 0.05
C VAL A 38 0.91 11.06 0.45
N GLU A 39 1.41 11.88 -0.49
CA GLU A 39 2.54 12.78 -0.23
C GLU A 39 2.16 13.87 0.78
N GLN A 40 0.97 14.45 0.66
CA GLN A 40 0.44 15.42 1.63
C GLN A 40 0.16 14.78 3.00
N SER A 41 -0.40 13.57 3.03
CA SER A 41 -0.65 12.83 4.27
C SER A 41 0.64 12.48 5.00
N ILE A 42 1.70 12.09 4.28
CA ILE A 42 3.03 11.88 4.87
C ILE A 42 3.59 13.19 5.43
N ALA A 43 3.46 14.29 4.69
CA ALA A 43 3.99 15.59 5.11
C ALA A 43 3.33 16.13 6.40
N THR A 44 2.10 15.70 6.69
CA THR A 44 1.29 16.13 7.84
C THR A 44 1.37 15.21 9.06
N ILE A 45 2.16 14.13 9.01
CA ILE A 45 2.43 13.27 10.18
C ILE A 45 3.06 14.11 11.30
N GLU A 46 2.43 14.10 12.48
CA GLU A 46 2.85 14.91 13.65
C GLU A 46 4.12 14.38 14.31
N ASP A 47 4.25 13.06 14.46
CA ASP A 47 5.45 12.42 15.02
C ASP A 47 6.60 12.54 14.02
N SER A 48 7.63 13.31 14.37
CA SER A 48 8.75 13.61 13.48
C SER A 48 9.58 12.37 13.14
N ALA A 49 9.76 11.44 14.07
CA ALA A 49 10.54 10.22 13.83
C ALA A 49 9.78 9.27 12.90
N LEU A 50 8.46 9.13 13.10
CA LEU A 50 7.60 8.36 12.22
C LEU A 50 7.54 8.98 10.83
N LYS A 51 7.33 10.31 10.74
CA LYS A 51 7.33 11.05 9.49
C LYS A 51 8.59 10.78 8.68
N THR A 52 9.76 11.00 9.27
CA THR A 52 11.05 10.78 8.59
C THR A 52 11.21 9.34 8.14
N ARG A 53 10.79 8.35 8.95
CA ARG A 53 10.81 6.94 8.53
C ARG A 53 9.96 6.70 7.29
N ILE A 54 8.70 7.16 7.30
CA ILE A 54 7.78 6.94 6.18
C ILE A 54 8.26 7.70 4.92
N GLU A 55 8.81 8.90 5.08
CA GLU A 55 9.43 9.64 3.96
C GLU A 55 10.59 8.87 3.33
N ILE A 56 11.48 8.29 4.14
CA ILE A 56 12.59 7.45 3.65
C ILE A 56 12.03 6.24 2.89
N GLU A 57 11.12 5.49 3.51
CA GLU A 57 10.55 4.28 2.91
C GLU A 57 9.80 4.59 1.60
N TYR A 58 9.01 5.66 1.56
CA TYR A 58 8.30 6.07 0.34
C TYR A 58 9.24 6.51 -0.79
N ASN A 59 10.34 7.19 -0.46
CA ASN A 59 11.25 7.76 -1.45
C ASN A 59 12.38 6.83 -1.88
N GLU A 60 12.85 5.96 -0.99
CA GLU A 60 14.07 5.18 -1.18
C GLU A 60 13.79 3.69 -1.48
N SER A 61 12.63 3.16 -1.09
CA SER A 61 12.32 1.75 -1.38
C SER A 61 12.25 1.48 -2.88
N GLU A 62 12.96 0.43 -3.31
CA GLU A 62 12.91 -0.08 -4.68
C GLU A 62 11.70 -1.00 -4.88
N LYS A 63 11.27 -1.64 -3.78
CA LYS A 63 10.17 -2.60 -3.72
C LYS A 63 9.19 -2.23 -2.60
N PHE A 64 7.91 -2.31 -2.92
CA PHE A 64 6.79 -2.06 -2.02
C PHE A 64 6.06 -3.37 -1.82
N GLU A 65 6.24 -3.97 -0.65
CA GLU A 65 5.53 -5.18 -0.24
C GLU A 65 4.26 -4.79 0.48
N ARG A 66 3.14 -5.40 0.11
CA ARG A 66 1.85 -5.07 0.71
C ARG A 66 1.85 -5.32 2.22
N THR A 67 2.59 -6.30 2.69
CA THR A 67 2.71 -6.66 4.12
C THR A 67 3.75 -5.84 4.89
N ASN A 68 4.49 -4.94 4.24
CA ASN A 68 5.45 -4.08 4.92
C ASN A 68 4.71 -3.03 5.77
N ASP A 69 5.18 -2.81 7.00
CA ASP A 69 4.53 -1.91 7.96
C ASP A 69 4.41 -0.47 7.46
N SER A 70 5.44 0.06 6.77
CA SER A 70 5.42 1.41 6.22
C SER A 70 4.43 1.53 5.06
N VAL A 71 4.30 0.48 4.25
CA VAL A 71 3.29 0.40 3.18
C VAL A 71 1.89 0.34 3.77
N GLN A 72 1.64 -0.52 4.75
CA GLN A 72 0.36 -0.60 5.46
C GLN A 72 -0.02 0.73 6.10
N TYR A 73 0.95 1.42 6.70
CA TYR A 73 0.76 2.76 7.25
C TYR A 73 0.35 3.77 6.17
N MET A 74 1.06 3.82 5.04
CA MET A 74 0.71 4.72 3.92
C MET A 74 -0.67 4.42 3.35
N LEU A 75 -1.09 3.16 3.30
CA LEU A 75 -2.42 2.79 2.81
C LEU A 75 -3.53 3.14 3.82
N SER A 76 -3.26 3.01 5.13
CA SER A 76 -4.24 3.31 6.17
C SER A 76 -4.56 4.81 6.24
N ILE A 77 -3.56 5.69 6.07
CA ILE A 77 -3.78 7.15 6.04
C ILE A 77 -4.56 7.62 4.80
N LEU A 78 -4.62 6.81 3.74
CA LEU A 78 -5.41 7.08 2.53
C LEU A 78 -6.90 6.70 2.69
N ASN A 79 -7.29 6.13 3.84
CA ASN A 79 -8.66 5.70 4.14
C ASN A 79 -9.27 4.79 3.06
N LEU A 80 -8.46 3.91 2.47
CA LEU A 80 -8.91 2.91 1.51
C LEU A 80 -9.47 1.68 2.23
N THR A 81 -10.53 1.10 1.67
CA THR A 81 -11.00 -0.24 2.05
C THR A 81 -10.02 -1.31 1.60
N GLU A 82 -10.06 -2.50 2.23
CA GLU A 82 -9.21 -3.63 1.82
C GLU A 82 -9.43 -4.01 0.35
N GLU A 83 -10.67 -3.98 -0.12
CA GLU A 83 -11.03 -4.27 -1.50
C GLU A 83 -10.44 -3.25 -2.48
N GLN A 84 -10.45 -1.95 -2.15
CA GLN A 84 -9.81 -0.92 -2.97
C GLN A 84 -8.29 -1.10 -3.02
N VAL A 85 -7.68 -1.49 -1.90
CA VAL A 85 -6.25 -1.81 -1.87
C VAL A 85 -5.96 -3.03 -2.75
N ASP A 86 -6.78 -4.09 -2.67
CA ASP A 86 -6.66 -5.28 -3.52
C ASP A 86 -6.69 -4.90 -5.00
N GLU A 87 -7.71 -4.14 -5.43
CA GLU A 87 -7.89 -3.74 -6.83
C GLU A 87 -6.72 -2.88 -7.32
N MET A 88 -6.29 -1.90 -6.51
CA MET A 88 -5.14 -1.06 -6.83
C MET A 88 -3.87 -1.91 -7.01
N TRP A 89 -3.66 -2.92 -6.15
CA TRP A 89 -2.49 -3.79 -6.22
C TRP A 89 -2.53 -4.72 -7.43
N ARG A 90 -3.70 -5.31 -7.74
CA ARG A 90 -3.88 -6.15 -8.93
C ARG A 90 -3.58 -5.34 -10.19
N TYR A 91 -4.09 -4.11 -10.27
CA TYR A 91 -3.76 -3.21 -11.38
C TYR A 91 -2.26 -2.90 -11.45
N ALA A 92 -1.64 -2.51 -10.33
CA ALA A 92 -0.24 -2.12 -10.28
C ALA A 92 0.71 -3.24 -10.76
N MET A 93 0.39 -4.51 -10.48
CA MET A 93 1.17 -5.66 -10.92
C MET A 93 1.19 -5.85 -12.44
N THR A 94 0.27 -5.20 -13.18
CA THR A 94 0.21 -5.25 -14.65
C THR A 94 1.04 -4.16 -15.35
N LEU A 95 1.58 -3.20 -14.60
CA LEU A 95 2.35 -2.03 -15.09
C LEU A 95 3.85 -2.26 -15.19
#